data_AF-D1CF21-F1
#
_entry.id   AF-D1CF21-F1
#
_cell.length_a   1.000
_cell.length_b   1.000
_cell.length_c   1.000
_cell.angle_alpha   90.00
_cell.angle_beta   90.00
_cell.angle_gamma   90.00
#
_symmetry.space_group_name_H-M   'P 1'
#
loop_
_entity.id
_entity.type
_entity.pdbx_description
1 polymer ?
#
loop_
_entity_poly.entity_id
_entity_poly.type
_entity_poly.pdbx_seq_one_letter_code
_entity_poly.pdbx_strand_id
1 'polypeptide(L)' 'MIRLRRNKILILLALSIMLLVGCSPEAERTRGGGPGADIRNRGPVVRLHDGANPAYKVPEELPTPWIMDTSEQ' A
#
# COMPACT_ATOMS: atom_id res chain seq x y z
N MET A 1 29.70 36.06 3.41
CA MET A 1 28.66 35.53 2.49
C MET A 1 29.03 34.21 1.80
N ILE A 2 30.32 33.93 1.50
CA ILE A 2 30.76 32.73 0.76
C ILE A 2 30.50 31.40 1.53
N ARG A 3 30.68 31.39 2.86
CA ARG A 3 30.38 30.20 3.71
C ARG A 3 28.91 29.77 3.64
N LEU A 4 27.98 30.71 3.56
CA LEU A 4 26.54 30.42 3.54
C LEU A 4 26.12 29.78 2.21
N ARG A 5 26.72 30.19 1.10
CA ARG A 5 26.50 29.57 -0.23
C ARG A 5 27.07 28.14 -0.27
N ARG A 6 28.26 27.92 0.28
CA ARG A 6 28.88 26.59 0.34
C ARG A 6 28.04 25.61 1.17
N ASN A 7 27.54 26.03 2.33
CA ASN A 7 26.70 25.17 3.16
C ASN A 7 25.38 24.80 2.46
N LYS A 8 24.75 25.74 1.76
CA LYS A 8 23.54 25.46 0.97
C LYS A 8 23.81 24.43 -0.14
N ILE A 9 24.94 24.55 -0.83
CA ILE A 9 25.35 23.58 -1.85
C ILE A 9 25.55 22.19 -1.24
N LEU A 10 26.22 22.10 -0.08
CA LEU A 10 26.44 20.83 0.61
C LEU A 10 25.13 20.19 1.08
N ILE A 11 24.19 20.99 1.59
CA ILE A 11 22.87 20.52 2.01
C ILE A 11 22.07 19.98 0.81
N LEU A 12 22.06 20.71 -0.31
CA LEU A 12 21.39 20.25 -1.54
C LEU A 12 22.02 18.98 -2.10
N LEU A 13 23.35 18.88 -2.07
CA LEU A 13 24.06 17.68 -2.50
C LEU A 13 23.69 16.48 -1.62
N ALA A 14 23.70 16.64 -0.29
CA ALA A 14 23.33 15.58 0.64
C ALA A 14 21.88 15.09 0.44
N LEU A 15 20.94 16.02 0.24
CA LEU A 15 19.55 15.70 -0.08
C LEU A 15 19.40 14.91 -1.38
N SER A 16 20.14 15.29 -2.43
CA SER A 16 20.10 14.59 -3.72
C SER A 16 20.60 13.15 -3.61
N ILE A 17 21.67 12.92 -2.83
CA ILE A 17 22.22 11.59 -2.59
C ILE A 17 21.23 10.74 -1.79
N MET A 18 20.58 11.31 -0.78
CA MET A 18 19.60 10.58 0.03
C MET A 18 18.40 10.08 -0.79
N LEU A 19 17.92 10.88 -1.76
CA LEU A 19 16.83 10.49 -2.66
C LEU A 19 17.24 9.36 -3.62
N LEU A 20 18.51 9.30 -4.03
CA LEU A 20 19.03 8.28 -4.94
C LEU A 20 19.29 6.93 -4.23
N VAL A 21 19.58 6.95 -2.92
CA VAL A 21 19.90 5.75 -2.13
C VAL A 21 18.64 5.07 -1.57
N GLY A 22 17.46 5.69 -1.71
CA GLY A 22 16.19 5.12 -1.29
C GLY A 22 15.74 3.92 -2.15
N CYS A 23 16.43 2.79 -2.04
CA CYS A 23 15.97 1.52 -2.57
C CYS A 23 14.97 0.94 -1.56
N SER A 24 13.67 1.01 -1.87
CA SER A 24 12.64 0.34 -1.07
C SER A 24 12.72 -1.17 -1.31
N PRO A 25 12.55 -2.04 -0.31
CA PRO A 25 12.43 -3.49 -0.51
C PRO A 25 11.25 -3.87 -1.43
N GLU A 26 10.32 -2.94 -1.70
CA GLU A 26 9.27 -3.10 -2.70
C GLU A 26 9.79 -3.08 -4.16
N ALA A 27 10.97 -2.52 -4.43
CA ALA A 27 11.58 -2.55 -5.77
C ALA A 27 12.13 -3.95 -6.12
N GLU A 28 12.60 -4.69 -5.11
CA GLU A 28 13.06 -6.08 -5.24
C GLU A 28 11.92 -7.10 -5.12
N ARG A 29 10.72 -6.63 -4.73
CA ARG A 29 9.55 -7.47 -4.58
C ARG A 29 9.04 -7.91 -5.94
N THR A 30 9.38 -9.13 -6.32
CA THR A 30 8.72 -9.81 -7.43
C THR A 30 7.26 -10.09 -7.02
N ARG A 31 6.32 -9.32 -7.57
CA ARG A 31 4.91 -9.76 -7.61
C ARG A 31 4.92 -11.02 -8.45
N GLY A 32 4.84 -12.17 -7.79
CA GLY A 32 5.31 -13.43 -8.37
C GLY A 32 4.68 -13.70 -9.72
N GLY A 33 5.40 -13.44 -10.81
CA GLY A 33 4.99 -13.57 -12.22
C GLY A 33 4.90 -15.00 -12.72
N GLY A 34 4.70 -15.96 -11.82
CA GLY A 34 4.47 -17.34 -12.20
C GLY A 34 3.14 -17.49 -12.95
N PRO A 35 2.81 -18.69 -13.45
CA PRO A 35 1.54 -18.97 -14.14
C PRO A 35 0.27 -18.63 -13.33
N GLY A 36 0.41 -18.20 -12.07
CA GLY A 36 -0.59 -17.71 -11.14
C GLY A 36 -0.89 -16.19 -11.20
N ALA A 37 -0.03 -15.40 -11.83
CA ALA A 37 0.11 -13.96 -11.54
C ALA A 37 -0.65 -13.02 -12.46
N ASP A 38 -1.16 -13.54 -13.57
CA ASP A 38 -1.78 -12.71 -14.59
C ASP A 38 -3.09 -12.14 -14.09
N ILE A 39 -3.36 -10.90 -14.48
CA ILE A 39 -4.66 -10.27 -14.25
C ILE A 39 -5.70 -11.13 -14.98
N ARG A 40 -6.62 -11.73 -14.21
CA ARG A 40 -7.66 -12.71 -14.61
C ARG A 40 -7.27 -14.18 -14.59
N ASN A 41 -6.07 -14.55 -14.13
CA ASN A 41 -5.76 -15.94 -13.83
C ASN A 41 -6.40 -16.35 -12.50
N ARG A 42 -7.73 -16.47 -12.51
CA ARG A 42 -8.54 -16.97 -11.42
C ARG A 42 -9.34 -18.15 -11.93
N GLY A 43 -9.52 -19.15 -11.06
CA GLY A 43 -10.39 -20.27 -11.33
C GLY A 43 -11.86 -19.83 -11.52
N PRO A 44 -12.74 -20.77 -11.88
CA PRO A 44 -14.17 -20.50 -11.96
C PRO A 44 -14.70 -19.96 -10.62
N VAL A 45 -15.72 -19.10 -10.70
CA VAL A 45 -16.43 -18.63 -9.52
C VAL A 45 -17.05 -19.83 -8.82
N VAL A 46 -16.59 -20.12 -7.61
CA VAL A 46 -17.19 -21.14 -6.75
C VAL A 46 -18.41 -20.54 -6.06
N ARG A 47 -19.54 -21.25 -6.09
CA ARG A 47 -20.71 -20.86 -5.29
C ARG A 47 -20.46 -21.28 -3.85
N LEU A 48 -20.73 -20.38 -2.93
CA LEU A 48 -20.76 -20.71 -1.51
C LEU A 48 -21.96 -21.64 -1.25
N HIS A 49 -21.76 -22.66 -0.42
CA HIS A 49 -22.87 -23.47 0.05
C HIS A 49 -23.81 -22.62 0.90
N ASP A 50 -25.09 -22.96 0.84
CA ASP A 50 -26.11 -22.26 1.61
C ASP A 50 -25.79 -22.35 3.11
N GLY A 51 -25.83 -21.21 3.82
CA GLY A 51 -25.45 -21.10 5.24
C GLY A 51 -23.96 -20.83 5.53
N ALA A 52 -23.09 -20.73 4.51
CA ALA A 52 -21.72 -20.30 4.74
C ALA A 52 -21.65 -18.79 5.09
N ASN A 53 -20.95 -18.46 6.16
CA ASN A 53 -20.74 -17.09 6.63
C ASN A 53 -19.27 -16.66 6.41
N PRO A 54 -18.98 -15.83 5.38
CA PRO A 54 -17.62 -15.32 5.13
C PRO A 54 -17.04 -14.49 6.27
N ALA A 55 -17.91 -13.94 7.13
CA ALA A 55 -17.55 -13.13 8.29
C ALA A 55 -17.51 -13.95 9.60
N TYR A 56 -17.51 -15.28 9.54
CA TYR A 56 -17.49 -16.11 10.74
C TYR A 56 -16.25 -15.82 11.60
N LYS A 57 -16.48 -15.34 12.82
CA LYS A 57 -15.45 -14.92 13.79
C LYS A 57 -14.55 -13.77 13.31
N VAL A 58 -14.97 -13.01 12.30
CA VAL A 58 -14.32 -11.74 12.01
C VAL A 58 -14.61 -10.82 13.20
N PRO A 59 -13.59 -10.25 13.85
CA PRO A 59 -13.81 -9.25 14.89
C PRO A 59 -14.63 -8.11 14.31
N GLU A 60 -15.69 -7.72 15.00
CA GLU A 60 -16.49 -6.57 14.59
C GLU A 60 -15.59 -5.33 14.66
N GLU A 61 -15.38 -4.67 13.52
CA GLU A 61 -14.76 -3.35 13.53
C GLU A 61 -15.69 -2.44 14.33
N LEU A 62 -15.22 -1.94 15.47
CA LEU A 62 -15.92 -0.88 16.20
C LEU A 62 -16.27 0.22 15.19
N PRO A 63 -17.47 0.81 15.24
CA PRO A 63 -17.83 1.89 14.34
C PRO A 63 -16.75 2.96 14.42
N THR A 64 -16.00 3.14 13.33
CA THR A 64 -15.06 4.23 13.25
C THR A 64 -15.87 5.52 13.39
N PRO A 65 -15.58 6.39 14.38
CA PRO A 65 -16.45 7.51 14.74
C PRO A 65 -16.63 8.58 13.64
N TRP A 66 -16.00 8.41 12.48
CA TRP A 66 -16.07 9.32 11.32
C TRP A 66 -16.82 8.74 10.11
N ILE A 67 -17.30 7.49 10.14
CA ILE A 67 -18.31 7.03 9.17
C ILE A 67 -19.65 7.52 9.71
N MET A 68 -19.96 8.78 9.39
CA MET A 68 -21.30 9.31 9.57
C MET A 68 -22.23 8.52 8.66
N ASP A 69 -23.29 8.01 9.26
CA ASP A 69 -24.43 7.44 8.57
C ASP A 69 -24.95 8.46 7.55
N THR A 70 -24.84 8.13 6.26
CA THR A 70 -25.36 8.95 5.15
C THR A 70 -26.75 8.48 4.71
N SER A 71 -27.42 7.62 5.49
CA SER A 71 -28.75 7.11 5.16
C SER A 71 -29.91 8.09 5.45
N GLU A 72 -29.62 9.30 5.93
CA GLU A 72 -30.59 10.40 6.05
C GLU A 72 -30.36 11.55 5.04
N GLN A 73 -30.08 11.25 3.77
CA GLN A 73 -30.27 12.21 2.66
C GLN A 73 -31.13 11.65 1.53
#